data_AF-A0A7V2S9L6-F1
#
_entry.id   AF-A0A7V2S9L6-F1
#
_cell.length_a   1.000
_cell.length_b   1.000
_cell.length_c   1.000
_cell.angle_alpha   90.00
_cell.angle_beta   90.00
_cell.angle_gamma   90.00
#
_symmetry.space_group_name_H-M   'P 1'
#
loop_
_entity.id
_entity.type
_entity.pdbx_description
1 polymer ?
#
loop_
_entity_poly.entity_id
_entity_poly.type
_entity_poly.pdbx_seq_one_letter_code
_entity_poly.pdbx_strand_id
1 'polypeptide(L)'
;MGLIQATGIGSNVDIEQIVGALLDAQKVPATQRLDFQEATTQASITGIGSLTSFLDEFKTSLTALGTSADFSKRTASSSDSSFVTISAGSTATPAKFSVDVLAIAQGTRLESGLFTASTDTVGSGNLTFTAGSHVFTLAIDATDTLSTIRDKINQDANNFGVNANIINGDSGTILVLDSNITGVANQLSVTNDNASLDSISTSLI
;
A
#
# COMPACT_ATOMS: atom_id res chain seq x y z
N MET A 1 17.74 29.61 82.98
CA MET A 1 18.06 28.42 83.79
C MET A 1 16.93 27.41 83.64
N GLY A 2 16.97 26.63 82.56
CA GLY A 2 16.13 25.45 82.37
C GLY A 2 17.08 24.26 82.25
N LEU A 3 16.96 23.30 83.17
CA LEU A 3 17.86 22.18 83.30
C LEU A 3 17.84 21.32 82.02
N ILE A 4 19.00 21.09 81.42
CA ILE A 4 19.22 19.92 80.57
C ILE A 4 19.35 18.74 81.55
N GLN A 5 18.26 18.00 81.73
CA GLN A 5 18.37 16.68 82.34
C GLN A 5 19.05 15.76 81.33
N ALA A 6 20.36 15.60 81.52
CA ALA A 6 21.10 14.51 80.94
C ALA A 6 20.60 13.21 81.58
N THR A 7 19.58 12.61 80.98
CA THR A 7 19.21 11.22 81.24
C THR A 7 20.25 10.35 80.55
N GLY A 8 21.33 10.09 81.27
CA GLY A 8 22.31 9.11 80.86
C GLY A 8 21.73 7.69 80.85
N ILE A 9 22.30 6.91 79.94
CA ILE A 9 22.78 5.54 80.20
C ILE A 9 21.71 4.54 80.67
N GLY A 10 20.75 4.21 79.79
CA GLY A 10 19.80 3.12 80.04
C GLY A 10 18.57 3.08 79.14
N SER A 11 18.39 4.03 78.24
CA SER A 11 17.33 4.00 77.25
C SER A 11 17.90 3.47 75.93
N ASN A 12 17.16 2.59 75.26
CA ASN A 12 17.27 2.27 73.83
C ASN A 12 17.04 3.53 72.97
N VAL A 13 17.76 4.60 73.28
CA VAL A 13 17.81 5.82 72.50
C VAL A 13 18.79 5.50 71.41
N ASP A 14 18.19 5.08 70.31
CA ASP A 14 18.84 4.83 69.06
C ASP A 14 19.44 6.17 68.60
N ILE A 15 20.71 6.40 68.95
CA ILE A 15 21.44 7.62 68.58
C ILE A 15 21.43 7.78 67.06
N GLU A 16 21.36 6.66 66.33
CA GLU A 16 21.15 6.64 64.89
C GLU A 16 19.77 7.21 64.50
N GLN A 17 18.71 6.96 65.28
CA GLN A 17 17.40 7.63 65.06
C GLN A 17 17.43 9.12 65.40
N ILE A 18 18.16 9.56 66.43
CA ILE A 18 18.25 11.00 66.73
C ILE A 18 19.09 11.73 65.69
N VAL A 19 20.24 11.17 65.29
CA VAL A 19 21.08 11.72 64.23
C VAL A 19 20.36 11.67 62.89
N GLY A 20 19.62 10.59 62.60
CA GLY A 20 18.73 10.47 61.45
C GLY A 20 17.64 11.54 61.45
N ALA A 21 16.93 11.72 62.56
CA ALA A 21 15.89 12.74 62.70
C ALA A 21 16.45 14.16 62.58
N LEU A 22 17.65 14.44 63.08
CA LEU A 22 18.31 15.74 62.95
C LEU A 22 18.76 15.99 61.50
N LEU A 23 19.34 14.97 60.87
CA LEU A 23 19.79 15.01 59.48
C LEU A 23 18.60 15.18 58.52
N ASP A 24 17.50 14.48 58.78
CA ASP A 24 16.27 14.59 57.99
C ASP A 24 15.62 15.96 58.20
N ALA A 25 15.53 16.45 59.45
CA ALA A 25 15.06 17.81 59.72
C ALA A 25 15.93 18.88 59.03
N GLN A 26 17.23 18.63 58.87
CA GLN A 26 18.14 19.53 58.17
C GLN A 26 18.08 19.39 56.65
N LYS A 27 17.70 18.22 56.12
CA LYS A 27 17.47 17.96 54.69
C LYS A 27 16.14 18.53 54.18
N VAL A 28 15.08 18.46 54.98
CA VAL A 28 13.72 18.92 54.64
C VAL A 28 13.67 20.30 53.95
N PRO A 29 14.32 21.38 54.44
CA PRO A 29 14.25 22.67 53.77
C PRO A 29 14.99 22.69 52.43
N ALA A 30 16.06 21.90 52.28
CA ALA A 30 16.78 21.79 51.02
C ALA A 30 15.99 20.98 49.98
N THR A 31 15.36 19.87 50.39
CA THR A 31 14.50 19.06 49.51
C THR A 31 13.26 19.82 49.10
N GLN A 32 12.56 20.50 50.01
CA GLN A 32 11.39 21.33 49.67
C GLN A 32 11.70 22.43 48.65
N ARG A 33 12.89 23.05 48.73
CA ARG A 33 13.32 24.04 47.73
C ARG A 33 13.55 23.41 46.36
N LEU A 34 14.17 22.23 46.32
CA LEU A 34 14.40 21.49 45.08
C LEU A 34 13.09 20.99 44.48
N ASP A 35 12.20 20.42 45.29
CA ASP A 35 10.87 19.96 44.87
C ASP A 35 10.04 21.11 44.28
N PHE A 36 10.11 22.31 44.88
CA PHE A 36 9.44 23.50 44.35
C PHE A 36 10.05 23.96 43.01
N GLN A 37 11.37 23.93 42.89
CA GLN A 37 12.06 24.24 41.62
C GLN A 37 11.72 23.23 40.53
N GLU A 38 11.69 21.94 40.87
CA GLU A 38 11.30 20.85 39.96
C GLU A 38 9.86 21.01 39.50
N ALA A 39 8.92 21.22 40.42
CA ALA A 39 7.50 21.45 40.10
C ALA A 39 7.30 22.67 39.18
N THR A 40 8.00 23.78 39.46
CA THR A 40 7.95 25.00 38.64
C THR A 40 8.52 24.76 37.24
N THR A 41 9.63 24.04 37.15
CA THR A 41 10.28 23.69 35.88
C THR A 41 9.40 22.75 35.07
N GLN A 42 8.81 21.73 35.70
CA GLN A 42 7.90 20.78 35.04
C GLN A 42 6.62 21.46 34.54
N ALA A 43 6.06 22.39 35.32
CA ALA A 43 4.94 23.22 34.88
C ALA A 43 5.32 24.10 33.66
N SER A 44 6.52 24.68 33.67
CA SER A 44 7.05 25.47 32.55
C SER A 44 7.24 24.62 31.29
N ILE A 45 7.83 23.42 31.42
CA ILE A 45 7.99 22.46 30.31
C ILE A 45 6.63 22.08 29.73
N THR A 46 5.64 21.80 30.58
CA THR A 46 4.29 21.43 30.15
C THR A 46 3.59 22.58 29.42
N GLY A 47 3.75 23.81 29.92
CA GLY A 47 3.23 25.01 29.27
C GLY A 47 3.86 25.27 27.90
N ILE A 48 5.19 25.15 27.79
CA ILE A 48 5.91 25.28 26.50
C ILE A 48 5.54 24.15 25.54
N GLY A 49 5.41 22.92 26.03
CA GLY A 49 4.97 21.77 25.23
C GLY A 49 3.56 21.98 24.66
N SER A 50 2.63 22.46 25.49
CA SER A 50 1.27 22.78 25.05
C SER A 50 1.28 23.90 23.99
N LEU A 51 2.05 24.97 24.20
CA LEU A 51 2.20 26.05 23.23
C LEU A 51 2.78 25.55 21.90
N THR A 52 3.79 24.69 21.96
CA THR A 52 4.43 24.10 20.77
C THR A 52 3.41 23.28 19.97
N SER A 53 2.63 22.43 20.64
CA SER A 53 1.55 21.68 20.00
C SER A 53 0.54 22.58 19.28
N PHE A 54 0.10 23.67 19.92
CA PHE A 54 -0.81 24.63 19.29
C PHE A 54 -0.20 25.32 18.07
N LEU A 55 1.10 25.65 18.12
CA LEU A 55 1.81 26.24 16.99
C LEU A 55 1.97 25.25 15.83
N ASP A 56 2.21 23.98 16.11
CA ASP A 56 2.29 22.93 15.09
C ASP A 56 0.93 22.65 14.43
N GLU A 57 -0.16 22.66 15.21
CA GLU A 57 -1.52 22.54 14.68
C GLU A 57 -1.91 23.75 13.81
N PHE A 58 -1.55 24.95 14.25
CA PHE A 58 -1.73 26.18 13.49
C PHE A 58 -0.92 26.17 12.18
N LYS A 59 0.35 25.76 12.24
CA LYS A 59 1.20 25.58 11.06
C LYS A 59 0.59 24.58 10.09
N THR A 60 0.10 23.44 10.58
CA THR A 60 -0.56 22.42 9.76
C THR A 60 -1.77 22.99 9.03
N SER A 61 -2.60 23.75 9.75
CA SER A 61 -3.79 24.42 9.17
C SER A 61 -3.40 25.44 8.09
N LEU A 62 -2.35 26.23 8.31
CA LEU A 62 -1.84 27.17 7.30
C LEU A 62 -1.23 26.47 6.08
N THR A 63 -0.52 25.35 6.27
CA THR A 63 0.03 24.58 5.14
C THR A 63 -1.07 23.97 4.28
N ALA A 64 -2.16 23.51 4.90
CA ALA A 64 -3.34 23.01 4.19
C ALA A 64 -4.09 24.13 3.44
N LEU A 65 -4.03 25.37 3.91
CA LEU A 65 -4.60 26.52 3.21
C LEU A 65 -3.66 27.07 2.12
N GLY A 66 -2.34 26.87 2.23
CA GLY A 66 -1.35 27.40 1.30
C GLY A 66 -1.25 26.66 -0.04
N THR A 67 -1.91 25.52 -0.20
CA THR A 67 -1.91 24.73 -1.43
C THR A 67 -2.80 25.39 -2.49
N SER A 68 -2.18 26.07 -3.44
CA SER A 68 -2.83 26.74 -4.59
C SER A 68 -3.79 25.84 -5.39
N ALA A 69 -3.55 24.53 -5.36
CA ALA A 69 -4.41 23.52 -5.98
C ALA A 69 -5.84 23.49 -5.39
N ASP A 70 -6.02 23.82 -4.10
CA ASP A 70 -7.32 23.81 -3.45
C ASP A 70 -8.23 24.95 -3.94
N PHE A 71 -7.66 26.12 -4.21
CA PHE A 71 -8.40 27.27 -4.75
C PHE A 71 -8.78 27.14 -6.21
N SER A 72 -8.15 26.20 -6.93
CA SER A 72 -8.44 25.89 -8.33
C SER A 72 -9.21 24.57 -8.48
N LYS A 73 -9.73 24.00 -7.38
CA LYS A 73 -10.52 22.76 -7.44
C LYS A 73 -11.71 22.93 -8.37
N ARG A 74 -11.87 21.96 -9.27
CA ARG A 74 -13.00 21.85 -10.18
C ARG A 74 -13.83 20.64 -9.77
N THR A 75 -15.14 20.81 -9.83
CA THR A 75 -16.08 19.71 -9.69
C THR A 75 -16.56 19.31 -11.09
N ALA A 76 -16.69 18.01 -11.31
CA ALA A 76 -17.37 17.45 -12.46
C ALA A 76 -18.54 16.63 -11.93
N SER A 77 -19.69 16.76 -12.57
CA SER A 77 -20.85 15.91 -12.32
C SER A 77 -21.29 15.28 -13.63
N SER A 78 -21.61 13.98 -13.56
CA SER A 78 -22.26 13.26 -14.65
C SER A 78 -23.77 13.25 -14.39
N SER A 79 -24.57 13.35 -15.44
CA SER A 79 -26.02 13.16 -15.34
C SER A 79 -26.38 11.70 -15.03
N ASP A 80 -25.52 10.75 -15.41
CA ASP A 80 -25.68 9.34 -15.09
C ASP A 80 -24.32 8.71 -14.79
N SER A 81 -24.04 8.58 -13.49
CA SER A 81 -22.78 8.03 -12.98
C SER A 81 -22.67 6.51 -13.16
N SER A 82 -23.76 5.82 -13.51
CA SER A 82 -23.72 4.37 -13.73
C SER A 82 -23.05 4.01 -15.06
N PHE A 83 -23.15 4.90 -16.05
CA PHE A 83 -22.52 4.72 -17.36
C PHE A 83 -21.16 5.42 -17.47
N VAL A 84 -21.05 6.67 -16.99
CA VAL A 84 -19.82 7.46 -17.11
C VAL A 84 -19.56 8.24 -15.84
N THR A 85 -18.40 8.02 -15.23
CA THR A 85 -17.87 8.86 -14.16
C THR A 85 -16.85 9.83 -14.75
N ILE A 86 -16.88 11.08 -14.28
CA ILE A 86 -16.03 12.16 -14.80
C ILE A 86 -15.34 12.81 -13.62
N SER A 87 -14.03 13.05 -13.75
CA SER A 87 -13.25 13.85 -12.81
C SER A 87 -12.66 15.06 -13.54
N ALA A 88 -12.54 16.19 -12.85
CA ALA A 88 -11.94 17.41 -13.39
C ALA A 88 -10.63 17.72 -12.68
N GLY A 89 -9.58 17.97 -13.45
CA GLY A 89 -8.33 18.53 -12.94
C GLY A 89 -8.47 20.01 -12.58
N SER A 90 -7.51 20.55 -11.83
CA SER A 90 -7.50 21.97 -11.40
C SER A 90 -7.40 22.97 -12.56
N THR A 91 -6.91 22.53 -13.71
CA THR A 91 -6.78 23.33 -14.95
C THR A 91 -7.99 23.20 -15.88
N ALA A 92 -8.99 22.39 -15.53
CA ALA A 92 -10.16 22.18 -16.38
C ALA A 92 -10.98 23.47 -16.50
N THR A 93 -11.35 23.82 -17.73
CA THR A 93 -12.20 24.97 -18.00
C THR A 93 -13.67 24.61 -17.70
N PRO A 94 -14.44 25.47 -17.02
CA PRO A 94 -15.86 25.23 -16.80
C PRO A 94 -16.63 25.14 -18.12
N ALA A 95 -17.20 23.97 -18.40
CA ALA A 95 -17.98 23.71 -19.61
C ALA A 95 -19.01 22.60 -19.38
N LYS A 96 -19.98 22.48 -20.31
CA LYS A 96 -20.93 21.37 -20.38
C LYS A 96 -20.57 20.50 -21.58
N PHE A 97 -20.47 19.20 -21.37
CA PHE A 97 -20.18 18.23 -22.43
C PHE A 97 -21.36 17.28 -22.59
N SER A 98 -21.70 16.95 -23.84
CA SER A 98 -22.61 15.85 -24.17
C SER A 98 -21.77 14.66 -24.58
N VAL A 99 -21.95 13.54 -23.90
CA VAL A 99 -21.18 12.31 -24.08
C VAL A 99 -22.16 11.20 -24.41
N ASP A 100 -21.89 10.47 -25.49
CA ASP A 100 -22.63 9.27 -25.89
C ASP A 100 -21.67 8.09 -25.94
N VAL A 101 -22.05 6.97 -25.33
CA VAL A 101 -21.21 5.78 -25.19
C VAL A 101 -21.69 4.73 -26.19
N LEU A 102 -21.01 4.65 -27.34
CA LEU A 102 -21.36 3.73 -28.42
C LEU A 102 -20.84 2.31 -28.16
N ALA A 103 -19.62 2.18 -27.66
CA ALA A 103 -18.97 0.91 -27.36
C ALA A 103 -17.90 1.11 -26.29
N ILE A 104 -17.65 0.07 -25.49
CA ILE A 104 -16.56 0.02 -24.53
C ILE A 104 -15.32 -0.59 -25.16
N ALA A 105 -14.15 -0.10 -24.77
CA ALA A 105 -12.91 -0.74 -25.13
C ALA A 105 -12.84 -2.10 -24.42
N GLN A 106 -12.70 -3.18 -25.20
CA GLN A 106 -12.61 -4.53 -24.68
C GLN A 106 -11.19 -5.07 -24.88
N GLY A 107 -10.80 -5.97 -24.00
CA GLY A 107 -9.61 -6.79 -24.15
C GLY A 107 -9.81 -7.86 -25.21
N THR A 108 -8.71 -8.43 -25.69
CA THR A 108 -8.75 -9.57 -26.63
C THR A 108 -8.78 -10.87 -25.85
N ARG A 109 -9.59 -11.81 -26.31
CA ARG A 109 -9.62 -13.20 -25.85
C ARG A 109 -9.14 -14.11 -26.97
N LEU A 110 -8.17 -14.97 -26.65
CA LEU A 110 -7.64 -15.99 -27.54
C LEU A 110 -7.86 -17.36 -26.93
N GLU A 111 -8.03 -18.36 -27.79
CA GLU A 111 -8.21 -19.75 -27.39
C GLU A 111 -7.17 -20.59 -28.12
N SER A 112 -6.54 -21.51 -27.40
CA SER A 112 -5.63 -22.48 -27.98
C SER A 112 -6.38 -23.52 -28.81
N GLY A 113 -5.62 -24.34 -29.54
CA GLY A 113 -6.08 -25.64 -30.01
C GLY A 113 -6.55 -26.54 -28.87
N LEU A 114 -7.19 -27.63 -29.26
CA LEU A 114 -7.80 -28.60 -28.37
C LEU A 114 -6.76 -29.61 -27.86
N PHE A 115 -6.69 -29.76 -26.54
CA PHE A 115 -5.88 -30.76 -25.82
C PHE A 115 -6.76 -31.87 -25.23
N THR A 116 -6.16 -32.97 -24.81
CA THR A 116 -6.91 -34.08 -24.18
C THR A 116 -7.14 -33.79 -22.70
N ALA A 117 -6.10 -33.33 -22.00
CA ALA A 117 -6.14 -33.00 -20.58
C ALA A 117 -5.24 -31.82 -20.22
N SER A 118 -5.50 -31.20 -19.06
CA SER A 118 -4.66 -30.12 -18.52
C SER A 118 -3.24 -30.56 -18.12
N THR A 119 -3.02 -31.88 -18.01
CA THR A 119 -1.72 -32.51 -17.73
C THR A 119 -0.90 -32.79 -18.99
N ASP A 120 -1.44 -32.54 -20.18
CA ASP A 120 -0.74 -32.77 -21.43
C ASP A 120 0.46 -31.83 -21.55
N THR A 121 1.59 -32.38 -22.00
CA THR A 121 2.77 -31.59 -22.33
C THR A 121 2.68 -31.10 -23.78
N VAL A 122 3.16 -29.88 -24.03
CA VAL A 122 3.02 -29.21 -25.33
C VAL A 122 4.35 -29.04 -26.07
N GLY A 123 5.46 -29.47 -25.45
CA GLY A 123 6.81 -29.33 -26.00
C GLY A 123 7.59 -28.23 -25.30
N SER A 124 8.61 -27.68 -25.98
CA SER A 124 9.56 -26.73 -25.41
C SER A 124 9.88 -25.60 -26.38
N GLY A 125 10.11 -24.40 -25.86
CA GLY A 125 10.42 -23.21 -26.66
C GLY A 125 9.99 -21.95 -25.95
N ASN A 126 9.85 -20.85 -26.68
CA ASN A 126 9.41 -19.58 -26.14
C ASN A 126 8.06 -19.18 -26.75
N LEU A 127 7.13 -18.78 -25.89
CA LEU A 127 5.89 -18.09 -26.29
C LEU A 127 6.08 -16.60 -26.10
N THR A 128 5.86 -15.81 -27.15
CA THR A 128 5.91 -14.35 -27.09
C THR A 128 4.53 -13.76 -27.27
N PHE A 129 4.05 -13.12 -26.21
CA PHE A 129 2.78 -12.41 -26.10
C PHE A 129 3.00 -10.94 -26.44
N THR A 130 2.15 -10.40 -27.31
CA THR A 130 2.22 -8.99 -27.73
C THR A 130 0.84 -8.35 -27.68
N ALA A 131 0.75 -7.13 -27.18
CA ALA A 131 -0.45 -6.30 -27.21
C ALA A 131 -0.02 -4.83 -27.39
N GLY A 132 -0.11 -4.31 -28.62
CA GLY A 132 0.41 -2.97 -28.94
C GLY A 132 1.92 -2.87 -28.70
N SER A 133 2.34 -1.99 -27.80
CA SER A 133 3.75 -1.84 -27.40
C SER A 133 4.19 -2.78 -26.27
N HIS A 134 3.26 -3.54 -25.68
CA HIS A 134 3.58 -4.47 -24.61
C HIS A 134 4.03 -5.80 -25.19
N VAL A 135 5.17 -6.30 -24.69
CA VAL A 135 5.76 -7.57 -25.11
C VAL A 135 6.19 -8.34 -23.87
N PHE A 136 5.86 -9.62 -23.84
CA PHE A 136 6.21 -10.55 -22.79
C PHE A 136 6.59 -11.89 -23.42
N THR A 137 7.75 -12.45 -23.05
CA THR A 137 8.20 -13.77 -23.53
C THR A 137 8.28 -14.74 -22.36
N LEU A 138 7.70 -15.92 -22.54
CA LEU A 138 7.67 -17.00 -21.57
C LEU A 138 8.40 -18.24 -22.11
N ALA A 139 9.33 -18.76 -21.33
CA ALA A 139 10.03 -20.00 -21.62
C ALA A 139 9.21 -21.23 -21.16
N ILE A 140 8.99 -22.16 -22.09
CA ILE A 140 8.28 -23.42 -21.89
C ILE A 140 9.29 -24.56 -21.93
N ASP A 141 9.29 -25.37 -20.88
CA ASP A 141 10.11 -26.57 -20.74
C ASP A 141 9.35 -27.79 -21.27
N ALA A 142 10.07 -28.80 -21.78
CA ALA A 142 9.44 -29.99 -22.38
C ALA A 142 8.55 -30.80 -21.41
N THR A 143 8.76 -30.63 -20.11
CA THR A 143 7.97 -31.24 -19.03
C THR A 143 6.79 -30.40 -18.58
N ASP A 144 6.66 -29.17 -19.08
CA ASP A 144 5.57 -28.29 -18.69
C ASP A 144 4.24 -28.82 -19.24
N THR A 145 3.27 -28.89 -18.34
CA THR A 145 1.89 -29.22 -18.68
C THR A 145 1.10 -27.95 -19.01
N LEU A 146 -0.07 -28.09 -19.63
CA LEU A 146 -0.96 -26.96 -19.86
C LEU A 146 -1.27 -26.18 -18.56
N SER A 147 -1.46 -26.88 -17.43
CA SER A 147 -1.63 -26.26 -16.12
C SER A 147 -0.40 -25.47 -15.69
N THR A 148 0.79 -26.02 -15.90
CA THR A 148 2.05 -25.33 -15.58
C THR A 148 2.22 -24.08 -16.43
N ILE A 149 1.83 -24.12 -17.71
CA ILE A 149 1.90 -22.97 -18.62
C ILE A 149 0.95 -21.87 -18.17
N ARG A 150 -0.30 -22.21 -17.83
CA ARG A 150 -1.25 -21.26 -17.24
C ARG A 150 -0.64 -20.55 -16.02
N ASP A 151 -0.07 -21.34 -15.12
CA ASP A 151 0.50 -20.84 -13.87
C ASP A 151 1.76 -19.98 -14.12
N LYS A 152 2.59 -20.36 -15.11
CA LYS A 152 3.74 -19.57 -15.56
C LYS A 152 3.31 -18.23 -16.15
N ILE A 153 2.29 -18.18 -17.01
CA ILE A 153 1.75 -16.92 -17.57
C ILE A 153 1.24 -16.01 -16.45
N ASN A 154 0.38 -16.53 -15.57
CA ASN A 154 -0.27 -15.73 -14.54
C ASN A 154 0.68 -15.22 -13.44
N GLN A 155 1.82 -15.89 -13.24
CA GLN A 155 2.80 -15.53 -12.20
C GLN A 155 4.06 -14.83 -12.75
N ASP A 156 4.19 -14.66 -14.07
CA ASP A 156 5.35 -13.98 -14.62
C ASP A 156 5.35 -12.50 -14.26
N ALA A 157 6.48 -12.00 -13.75
CA ALA A 157 6.62 -10.61 -13.35
C ALA A 157 6.56 -9.62 -14.52
N ASN A 158 6.83 -10.07 -15.74
CA ASN A 158 6.77 -9.27 -16.97
C ASN A 158 5.41 -9.34 -17.66
N ASN A 159 4.46 -10.11 -17.11
CA ASN A 159 3.12 -10.18 -17.65
C ASN A 159 2.41 -8.83 -17.51
N PHE A 160 2.08 -8.21 -18.64
CA PHE A 160 1.42 -6.91 -18.73
C PHE A 160 -0.10 -6.96 -18.48
N GLY A 161 -0.64 -8.12 -18.09
CA GLY A 161 -2.06 -8.30 -17.77
C GLY A 161 -2.79 -9.30 -18.65
N VAL A 162 -2.09 -10.31 -19.19
CA VAL A 162 -2.68 -11.49 -19.83
C VAL A 162 -3.07 -12.50 -18.75
N ASN A 163 -4.34 -12.84 -18.65
CA ASN A 163 -4.83 -13.89 -17.76
C ASN A 163 -5.02 -15.18 -18.55
N ALA A 164 -4.36 -16.25 -18.10
CA ALA A 164 -4.52 -17.58 -18.64
C ALA A 164 -5.49 -18.40 -17.78
N ASN A 165 -6.43 -19.09 -18.42
CA ASN A 165 -7.38 -20.01 -17.80
C ASN A 165 -7.49 -21.29 -18.62
N ILE A 166 -7.82 -22.40 -17.95
CA ILE A 166 -8.06 -23.67 -18.62
C ILE A 166 -9.54 -24.01 -18.51
N ILE A 167 -10.16 -24.31 -19.65
CA ILE A 167 -11.54 -24.77 -19.73
C ILE A 167 -11.53 -26.23 -20.15
N ASN A 168 -12.08 -27.08 -19.30
CA ASN A 168 -12.29 -28.50 -19.60
C ASN A 168 -13.73 -28.67 -20.11
N GLY A 169 -13.88 -29.16 -21.33
CA GLY A 169 -15.17 -29.54 -21.91
C GLY A 169 -15.22 -31.02 -22.28
N ASP A 170 -16.39 -31.50 -22.68
CA ASP A 170 -16.60 -32.91 -23.06
C ASP A 170 -15.77 -33.32 -24.28
N SER A 171 -15.44 -32.36 -25.15
CA SER A 171 -14.64 -32.60 -26.35
C SER A 171 -13.14 -32.50 -26.11
N GLY A 172 -12.69 -31.99 -24.97
CA GLY A 172 -11.28 -31.76 -24.67
C GLY A 172 -11.04 -30.52 -23.81
N THR A 173 -9.77 -30.19 -23.62
CA THR A 173 -9.29 -29.10 -22.79
C THR A 173 -8.73 -27.97 -23.66
N ILE A 174 -9.07 -26.72 -23.36
CA ILE A 174 -8.50 -25.54 -24.05
C ILE A 174 -7.88 -24.57 -23.06
N LEU A 175 -6.82 -23.89 -23.48
CA LEU A 175 -6.25 -22.74 -22.80
C LEU A 175 -6.85 -21.47 -23.38
N VAL A 176 -7.40 -20.64 -22.51
CA VAL A 176 -7.98 -19.34 -22.84
C VAL A 176 -7.07 -18.26 -22.29
N LEU A 177 -6.79 -17.25 -23.11
CA LEU A 177 -5.95 -16.11 -22.78
C LEU A 177 -6.78 -14.84 -22.93
N ASP A 178 -6.99 -14.13 -21.82
CA ASP A 178 -7.73 -12.87 -21.79
C ASP A 178 -6.76 -11.71 -21.49
N SER A 179 -6.69 -10.71 -22.37
CA SER A 179 -5.86 -9.51 -22.14
C SER A 179 -6.64 -8.42 -21.43
N ASN A 180 -6.07 -7.87 -20.35
CA ASN A 180 -6.60 -6.68 -19.68
C ASN A 180 -6.34 -5.38 -20.45
N ILE A 181 -5.44 -5.40 -21.44
CA ILE A 181 -5.18 -4.23 -22.27
C ILE A 181 -6.29 -4.12 -23.31
N THR A 182 -7.02 -3.03 -23.27
CA THR A 182 -8.20 -2.83 -24.10
C THR A 182 -7.87 -2.06 -25.39
N GLY A 183 -8.74 -2.22 -26.37
CA GLY A 183 -8.71 -1.45 -27.62
C GLY A 183 -8.09 -2.20 -28.80
N VAL A 184 -8.54 -1.84 -29.99
CA VAL A 184 -8.23 -2.56 -31.25
C VAL A 184 -6.75 -2.57 -31.59
N ALA A 185 -6.01 -1.52 -31.22
CA ALA A 185 -4.56 -1.44 -31.42
C ALA A 185 -3.76 -2.38 -30.49
N ASN A 186 -4.39 -2.87 -29.42
CA ASN A 186 -3.79 -3.73 -28.42
C ASN A 186 -4.31 -5.17 -28.52
N GLN A 187 -4.64 -5.61 -29.73
CA GLN A 187 -5.03 -7.00 -29.93
C GLN A 187 -3.92 -7.93 -29.48
N LEU A 188 -4.28 -8.89 -28.62
CA LEU A 188 -3.34 -9.89 -28.14
C LEU A 188 -2.93 -10.77 -29.33
N SER A 189 -1.63 -10.98 -29.48
CA SER A 189 -1.06 -11.95 -30.41
C SER A 189 -0.02 -12.79 -29.70
N VAL A 190 -0.08 -14.11 -29.92
CA VAL A 190 0.84 -15.08 -29.34
C VAL A 190 1.62 -15.74 -30.46
N THR A 191 2.94 -15.56 -30.44
CA THR A 191 3.87 -16.16 -31.40
C THR A 191 4.77 -17.16 -30.69
N ASN A 192 5.35 -18.10 -31.42
CA ASN A 192 6.26 -19.10 -30.89
C ASN A 192 7.54 -19.21 -31.74
N ASP A 193 8.57 -19.86 -31.20
CA ASP A 193 9.81 -20.18 -31.92
C ASP A 193 9.98 -21.67 -32.25
N ASN A 194 8.99 -22.51 -31.92
CA ASN A 194 9.02 -23.95 -32.09
C ASN A 194 7.64 -24.51 -32.46
N ALA A 195 7.59 -25.26 -33.57
CA ALA A 195 6.37 -25.89 -34.09
C ALA A 195 5.60 -26.77 -33.09
N SER A 196 6.25 -27.31 -32.04
CA SER A 196 5.52 -28.02 -30.98
C SER A 196 4.49 -27.14 -30.27
N LEU A 197 4.73 -25.82 -30.23
CA LEU A 197 3.90 -24.82 -29.57
C LEU A 197 2.83 -24.19 -30.47
N ASP A 198 2.70 -24.65 -31.73
CA ASP A 198 1.73 -24.13 -32.70
C ASP A 198 0.29 -24.26 -32.22
N SER A 199 0.01 -25.26 -31.38
CA SER A 199 -1.30 -25.47 -30.75
C SER A 199 -1.70 -24.39 -29.75
N ILE A 200 -0.75 -23.58 -29.24
CA ILE A 200 -1.01 -22.49 -28.29
C ILE A 200 -0.90 -21.13 -28.98
N SER A 201 0.02 -20.98 -29.94
CA SER A 201 0.19 -19.72 -30.65
C SER A 201 -0.96 -19.43 -31.61
N THR A 202 -1.28 -18.16 -31.77
CA THR A 202 -2.15 -17.73 -32.86
C THR A 202 -1.33 -17.63 -34.13
N SER A 203 -1.51 -18.55 -35.08
CA SER A 203 -1.07 -18.29 -36.44
C SER A 203 -1.88 -17.11 -36.97
N LEU A 204 -1.21 -16.00 -37.25
CA LEU A 204 -1.79 -14.89 -38.00
C LEU A 204 -2.23 -15.46 -39.37
N ILE A 205 -3.54 -15.49 -39.63
CA ILE A 205 -4.04 -15.36 -41.00
C ILE A 205 -4.07 -13.87 -41.31
#